data_AF-A0A970T8G2-F1
#
_entry.id   AF-A0A970T8G2-F1
#
_cell.length_a   1.000
_cell.length_b   1.000
_cell.length_c   1.000
_cell.angle_alpha   90.00
_cell.angle_beta   90.00
_cell.angle_gamma   90.00
#
_symmetry.space_group_name_H-M   'P 1'
#
loop_
_entity.id
_entity.type
_entity.pdbx_description
1 polymer ?
#
loop_
_entity_poly.entity_id
_entity_poly.type
_entity_poly.pdbx_seq_one_letter_code
_entity_poly.pdbx_strand_id
1 'polypeptide(L)'
;WFGILTVVLAAFSFSFAARQKEKINNRNHAIVFCPRVTVKSAPSLNSTDLFLLYEGVKVEISDSLDMWKEIKLSDGNLGWLPDSCIVKI
;
A
#
# COMPACT_ATOMS: atom_id res chain seq x y z
N TRP A 1 36.17 -16.86 -20.59
CA TRP A 1 35.16 -15.97 -21.19
C TRP A 1 33.75 -16.30 -20.71
N PHE A 2 33.20 -17.50 -20.98
CA PHE A 2 31.83 -17.88 -20.57
C PHE A 2 31.56 -17.85 -19.05
N GLY A 3 32.54 -18.19 -18.21
CA GLY A 3 32.39 -18.12 -16.75
C GLY A 3 32.20 -16.68 -16.22
N ILE A 4 32.86 -15.70 -16.84
CA ILE A 4 32.71 -14.29 -16.45
C ILE A 4 31.33 -13.77 -16.86
N LEU A 5 30.87 -14.14 -18.07
CA LEU A 5 29.54 -13.77 -18.56
C LEU A 5 28.42 -14.30 -17.65
N THR A 6 28.52 -15.56 -17.23
CA THR A 6 27.51 -16.20 -16.37
C THR A 6 27.48 -15.60 -14.96
N VAL A 7 28.64 -15.24 -14.40
CA VAL A 7 28.71 -14.55 -13.10
C VAL A 7 28.10 -13.15 -13.16
N VAL A 8 28.34 -12.40 -14.24
CA VAL A 8 27.75 -11.05 -14.42
C VAL A 8 26.22 -11.14 -14.55
N LEU A 9 25.70 -12.09 -15.32
CA LEU A 9 24.25 -12.34 -15.45
C LEU A 9 23.63 -12.75 -14.10
N ALA A 10 24.30 -13.61 -13.34
CA ALA A 10 23.84 -14.04 -12.02
C ALA A 10 23.80 -12.87 -11.02
N ALA A 11 24.82 -12.02 -11.00
CA ALA A 11 24.87 -10.83 -10.15
C ALA A 11 23.75 -9.83 -10.49
N PHE A 12 23.48 -9.63 -11.79
CA PHE A 12 22.39 -8.78 -12.24
C PHE A 12 21.01 -9.33 -11.82
N SER A 13 20.79 -10.63 -12.02
CA SER A 13 19.56 -11.32 -11.58
C SER A 13 19.37 -11.24 -10.07
N PHE A 14 20.43 -11.45 -9.28
CA PHE A 14 20.37 -11.34 -7.83
C PHE A 14 20.06 -9.93 -7.36
N SER A 15 20.63 -8.91 -7.99
CA SER A 15 20.32 -7.50 -7.71
C SER A 15 18.86 -7.18 -8.02
N PHE A 16 18.35 -7.65 -9.15
CA PHE A 16 16.94 -7.48 -9.51
C PHE A 16 16.01 -8.20 -8.54
N ALA A 17 16.36 -9.43 -8.14
CA ALA A 17 15.62 -10.20 -7.13
C ALA A 17 15.62 -9.53 -5.75
N ALA A 18 16.74 -8.94 -5.34
CA ALA A 18 16.84 -8.19 -4.08
C ALA A 18 15.93 -6.95 -4.10
N ARG A 19 15.90 -6.20 -5.21
CA ARG A 19 14.98 -5.07 -5.40
C ARG A 19 13.52 -5.50 -5.44
N GLN A 20 13.24 -6.62 -6.10
CA GLN A 20 11.89 -7.16 -6.16
C GLN A 20 11.41 -7.63 -4.78
N LYS A 21 12.32 -8.17 -3.95
CA LYS A 21 12.00 -8.56 -2.57
C LYS A 21 11.61 -7.36 -1.70
N GLU A 22 12.29 -6.23 -1.83
CA GLU A 22 11.94 -5.01 -1.10
C GLU A 22 10.54 -4.50 -1.47
N LYS A 23 10.21 -4.48 -2.76
CA LYS A 23 8.89 -4.10 -3.26
C LYS A 23 7.77 -5.06 -2.83
N ILE A 24 8.08 -6.36 -2.71
CA ILE A 24 7.13 -7.39 -2.25
C ILE A 24 7.00 -7.41 -0.72
N ASN A 25 8.03 -7.00 0.02
CA ASN A 25 8.04 -7.07 1.48
C ASN A 25 7.40 -5.86 2.17
N ASN A 26 7.23 -4.73 1.46
CA ASN A 26 6.49 -3.58 1.97
C ASN A 26 4.95 -3.78 1.89
N ARG A 27 4.48 -4.99 2.18
CA ARG A 27 3.05 -5.35 2.19
C ARG A 27 2.40 -4.80 3.44
N ASN A 28 2.09 -3.52 3.41
CA ASN A 28 1.28 -2.88 4.44
C ASN A 28 -0.21 -3.01 4.05
N HIS A 29 -0.69 -4.21 3.74
CA HIS A 29 -2.08 -4.38 3.34
C HIS A 29 -3.04 -4.28 4.53
N ALA A 30 -4.25 -3.79 4.26
CA ALA A 30 -5.33 -3.76 5.23
C ALA A 30 -6.68 -4.07 4.55
N ILE A 31 -7.66 -4.45 5.36
CA ILE A 31 -9.04 -4.67 4.93
C ILE A 31 -9.92 -3.65 5.63
N VAL A 32 -10.80 -3.02 4.86
CA VAL A 32 -11.85 -2.14 5.40
C VAL A 32 -12.91 -3.00 6.08
N PHE A 33 -13.13 -2.78 7.37
CA PHE A 33 -14.13 -3.50 8.17
C PHE A 33 -15.40 -2.66 8.38
N CYS A 34 -15.31 -1.33 8.32
CA CYS A 34 -16.50 -0.48 8.48
C CYS A 34 -17.52 -0.72 7.35
N PRO A 35 -18.83 -0.78 7.66
CA PRO A 35 -19.88 -1.03 6.66
C PRO A 35 -19.96 0.06 5.58
N ARG A 36 -19.55 1.28 5.94
CA ARG A 36 -19.37 2.42 5.03
C ARG A 36 -18.33 3.34 5.61
N VAL A 37 -17.36 3.74 4.81
CA VAL A 37 -16.36 4.75 5.20
C VAL A 37 -16.04 5.63 4.02
N THR A 38 -15.98 6.94 4.25
CA THR A 38 -15.60 7.89 3.22
C THR A 38 -14.11 8.16 3.30
N VAL A 39 -13.43 8.02 2.16
CA VAL A 39 -12.02 8.35 2.01
C VAL A 39 -11.90 9.83 1.74
N LYS A 40 -10.98 10.47 2.47
CA LYS A 40 -10.76 11.90 2.49
C LYS A 40 -9.47 12.31 1.82
N SER A 41 -9.38 13.54 1.33
CA SER A 41 -8.16 14.05 0.69
C SER A 41 -7.03 14.36 1.67
N ALA A 42 -7.35 14.58 2.95
CA ALA A 42 -6.38 14.92 3.99
C ALA A 42 -6.76 14.24 5.32
N PRO A 43 -5.82 14.11 6.28
CA PRO A 43 -6.07 13.54 7.60
C PRO A 43 -6.83 14.53 8.50
N SER A 44 -8.03 14.93 8.09
CA SER A 44 -8.88 15.88 8.81
C SER A 44 -10.35 15.52 8.63
N LEU A 45 -11.18 15.70 9.67
CA LEU A 45 -12.62 15.47 9.55
C LEU A 45 -13.29 16.42 8.54
N ASN A 46 -12.74 17.63 8.38
CA ASN A 46 -13.34 18.69 7.57
C ASN A 46 -12.78 18.77 6.14
N SER A 47 -11.95 17.80 5.73
CA SER A 47 -11.46 17.75 4.35
C SER A 47 -12.49 17.14 3.40
N THR A 48 -12.29 17.41 2.12
CA THR A 48 -13.14 16.92 1.04
C THR A 48 -13.19 15.40 0.98
N ASP A 49 -14.39 14.89 0.80
CA ASP A 49 -14.67 13.49 0.55
C ASP A 49 -14.33 13.15 -0.91
N LEU A 50 -13.44 12.18 -1.12
CA LEU A 50 -12.99 11.76 -2.45
C LEU A 50 -13.88 10.63 -3.00
N PHE A 51 -14.06 9.57 -2.22
CA PHE A 51 -14.85 8.39 -2.61
C PHE A 51 -15.29 7.59 -1.39
N LEU A 52 -16.32 6.77 -1.57
CA LEU A 52 -16.87 5.89 -0.54
C LEU A 52 -16.34 4.47 -0.71
N LEU A 53 -15.89 3.87 0.40
CA LEU A 53 -15.56 2.45 0.48
C LEU A 53 -16.58 1.68 1.30
N TYR A 54 -16.75 0.42 0.91
CA TYR A 54 -17.56 -0.55 1.60
C TYR A 54 -16.67 -1.56 2.33
N GLU A 55 -17.27 -2.29 3.25
CA GLU A 55 -16.63 -3.40 3.95
C GLU A 55 -16.09 -4.47 2.96
N GLY A 56 -14.97 -5.08 3.32
CA GLY A 56 -14.34 -6.16 2.55
C GLY A 56 -13.37 -5.69 1.46
N VAL A 57 -13.20 -4.38 1.28
CA VAL A 57 -12.23 -3.84 0.32
C VAL A 57 -10.81 -3.99 0.87
N LYS A 58 -9.94 -4.64 0.09
CA LYS A 58 -8.50 -4.72 0.35
C LYS A 58 -7.82 -3.45 -0.13
N VAL A 59 -7.02 -2.84 0.74
CA VAL A 59 -6.27 -1.61 0.47
C VAL A 59 -4.80 -1.79 0.89
N GLU A 60 -3.93 -0.94 0.38
CA GLU A 60 -2.52 -0.87 0.79
C GLU A 60 -2.30 0.39 1.61
N ILE A 61 -1.77 0.28 2.83
CA ILE A 61 -1.43 1.41 3.70
C ILE A 61 -0.12 2.02 3.19
N SER A 62 -0.22 3.24 2.65
CA SER A 62 0.93 4.02 2.18
C SER A 62 1.61 4.72 3.36
N ASP A 63 0.82 5.35 4.23
CA ASP A 63 1.30 6.14 5.36
C ASP A 63 0.35 6.07 6.56
N SER A 64 0.83 6.47 7.72
CA SER A 64 0.04 6.53 8.95
C SER A 64 0.33 7.80 9.73
N LEU A 65 -0.70 8.59 9.99
CA LEU A 65 -0.64 9.84 10.72
C LEU A 65 -1.67 9.85 11.85
N ASP A 66 -1.21 9.68 13.09
CA ASP A 66 -2.06 9.67 14.29
C ASP A 66 -3.25 8.69 14.14
N MET A 67 -4.50 9.17 14.20
CA MET A 67 -5.71 8.36 13.99
C MET A 67 -6.09 8.13 12.53
N TRP A 68 -5.27 8.59 11.58
CA TRP A 68 -5.53 8.48 10.15
C TRP A 68 -4.52 7.58 9.47
N LYS A 69 -4.99 6.85 8.47
CA LYS A 69 -4.16 6.00 7.62
C LYS A 69 -4.37 6.42 6.18
N GLU A 70 -3.26 6.68 5.49
CA GLU A 70 -3.28 6.88 4.05
C GLU A 70 -3.31 5.51 3.39
N ILE A 71 -4.33 5.31 2.57
CA ILE A 71 -4.53 4.08 1.83
C ILE A 71 -4.41 4.34 0.34
N LYS A 72 -3.89 3.34 -0.35
CA LYS A 72 -3.81 3.24 -1.79
C LYS A 72 -4.71 2.11 -2.25
N LEU A 73 -5.65 2.44 -3.14
CA LEU A 73 -6.47 1.44 -3.81
C LEU A 73 -5.71 0.78 -4.96
N SER A 74 -6.21 -0.37 -5.39
CA SER A 74 -5.71 -1.13 -6.54
C SER A 74 -5.70 -0.33 -7.85
N ASP A 75 -6.55 0.68 -7.96
CA ASP A 75 -6.66 1.59 -9.11
C ASP A 75 -5.61 2.72 -9.09
N GLY A 76 -4.84 2.85 -8.00
CA GLY A 76 -3.85 3.90 -7.80
C GLY A 76 -4.37 5.14 -7.09
N ASN A 77 -5.66 5.19 -6.73
CA ASN A 77 -6.23 6.29 -5.95
C ASN A 77 -5.68 6.28 -4.52
N LEU A 78 -5.34 7.46 -4.04
CA LEU A 78 -4.81 7.70 -2.69
C LEU A 78 -5.84 8.47 -1.87
N GLY A 79 -5.90 8.17 -0.57
CA GLY A 79 -6.66 9.00 0.35
C GLY A 79 -6.60 8.50 1.78
N TRP A 80 -7.19 9.27 2.67
CA TRP A 80 -7.11 9.11 4.11
C TRP A 80 -8.41 8.54 4.67
N LEU A 81 -8.28 7.59 5.57
CA LEU A 81 -9.41 7.06 6.33
C LEU A 81 -9.03 6.90 7.81
N PRO A 82 -10.00 6.87 8.72
CA PRO A 82 -9.73 6.67 10.13
C PRO A 82 -9.28 5.23 10.41
N ASP A 83 -8.26 5.08 11.26
CA ASP A 83 -7.66 3.79 11.64
C ASP A 83 -8.69 2.83 12.25
N SER A 84 -9.73 3.37 12.91
CA SER A 84 -10.84 2.58 13.47
C SER A 84 -11.62 1.75 12.44
N CYS A 85 -11.50 2.07 11.16
CA CYS A 85 -12.23 1.42 10.08
C CYS A 85 -11.43 0.40 9.28
N ILE A 86 -10.15 0.21 9.56
CA ILE A 86 -9.29 -0.76 8.86
C ILE A 86 -8.61 -1.72 9.83
N VAL A 87 -8.35 -2.92 9.33
CA VAL A 87 -7.58 -3.94 10.03
C VAL A 87 -6.41 -4.36 9.14
N LYS A 88 -5.19 -4.21 9.63
CA LYS A 88 -3.97 -4.64 8.93
C LYS A 88 -3.90 -6.17 8.85
N ILE A 89 -3.45 -6.68 7.71
CA ILE A 89 -3.27 -8.12 7.44
C ILE A 89 -1.82 -8.49 7.16
#